data_AF-A0A9W8HL51-F1
#
_entry.id   AF-A0A9W8HL51-F1
#
_cell.length_a   1.000
_cell.length_b   1.000
_cell.length_c   1.000
_cell.angle_alpha   90.00
_cell.angle_beta   90.00
_cell.angle_gamma   90.00
#
_symmetry.space_group_name_H-M   'P 1'
#
loop_
_entity.id
_entity.type
_entity.pdbx_description
1 polymer ?
#
loop_
_entity_poly.entity_id
_entity_poly.type
_entity_poly.pdbx_seq_one_letter_code
_entity_poly.pdbx_strand_id
1 'polypeptide(L)'
;MVLDEAQAIKNFRSQRWQTLLSFKSRMRLLLTGTPLQNSLMELWALMYFLMPAQLDIGEGFAGIDRFREWFALPLERLLAAQPEIAAPVQNRMDLNTTAFLQSAGTDAADANDDGLLATQSDAQNAVQKLHTVLRPHILRRLKQDVEKQLPAKIEHVVYCHLSKRQRFLYDDFMSRAQTTATLRSGSYLGV
;
A
#
# COMPACT_ATOMS: atom_id res chain seq x y z
N MET A 1 25.01 -13.33 7.56
CA MET A 1 24.26 -13.62 6.31
C MET A 1 23.94 -12.29 5.66
N VAL A 2 24.23 -12.15 4.37
CA VAL A 2 23.88 -10.96 3.59
C VAL A 2 22.94 -11.41 2.49
N LEU A 3 21.79 -10.73 2.37
CA LEU A 3 20.85 -10.95 1.27
C LEU A 3 20.79 -9.69 0.44
N ASP A 4 21.23 -9.82 -0.81
CA ASP A 4 20.97 -8.83 -1.83
C ASP A 4 19.56 -9.03 -2.42
N GLU A 5 18.94 -7.96 -2.89
CA GLU A 5 17.57 -7.96 -3.40
C GLU A 5 16.56 -8.59 -2.43
N ALA A 6 16.53 -8.10 -1.19
CA ALA A 6 15.65 -8.60 -0.13
C ALA A 6 14.15 -8.55 -0.48
N GLN A 7 13.75 -7.79 -1.52
CA GLN A 7 12.42 -7.89 -2.12
C GLN A 7 12.04 -9.32 -2.55
N ALA A 8 13.01 -10.19 -2.84
CA ALA A 8 12.78 -11.59 -3.20
C ALA A 8 12.27 -12.46 -2.03
N ILE A 9 12.35 -11.97 -0.78
CA ILE A 9 11.91 -12.69 0.42
C ILE A 9 10.74 -12.01 1.13
N LYS A 10 10.06 -11.06 0.47
CA LYS A 10 8.94 -10.30 1.05
C LYS A 10 7.75 -11.17 1.49
N ASN A 11 7.59 -12.33 0.86
CA ASN A 11 6.53 -13.28 1.19
C ASN A 11 7.01 -14.30 2.23
N PHE A 12 6.52 -14.17 3.47
CA PHE A 12 6.82 -15.09 4.57
C PHE A 12 6.35 -16.53 4.31
N ARG A 13 5.35 -16.72 3.42
CA ARG A 13 4.87 -18.05 3.03
C ARG A 13 5.77 -18.74 2.00
N SER A 14 6.76 -18.02 1.44
CA SER A 14 7.64 -18.60 0.43
C SER A 14 8.57 -19.64 1.03
N GLN A 15 8.81 -20.73 0.28
CA GLN A 15 9.79 -21.76 0.66
C GLN A 15 11.19 -21.14 0.84
N ARG A 16 11.54 -20.17 -0.02
CA ARG A 16 12.81 -19.43 0.06
C ARG A 16 12.98 -18.75 1.43
N TRP A 17 11.95 -18.07 1.92
CA TRP A 17 11.98 -17.40 3.23
C TRP A 17 12.14 -18.42 4.36
N GLN A 18 11.37 -19.51 4.34
CA GLN A 18 11.43 -20.56 5.35
C GLN A 18 12.81 -21.25 5.40
N THR A 19 13.38 -21.57 4.23
CA THR A 19 14.71 -22.17 4.14
C THR A 19 15.78 -21.20 4.64
N LEU A 20 15.72 -19.93 4.25
CA LEU A 20 16.69 -18.91 4.67
C LEU A 20 16.64 -18.64 6.18
N LEU A 21 15.45 -18.73 6.79
CA LEU A 21 15.28 -18.57 8.22
C LEU A 21 15.96 -19.69 9.02
N SER A 22 15.98 -20.92 8.48
CA SER A 22 16.55 -22.10 9.16
C SER A 22 18.07 -22.02 9.34
N PHE A 23 18.76 -21.22 8.54
CA PHE A 23 20.20 -21.01 8.68
C PHE A 23 20.52 -20.21 9.95
N LYS A 24 21.36 -20.81 10.80
CA LYS A 24 21.93 -20.16 11.99
C LYS A 24 22.93 -19.10 11.56
N SER A 25 22.63 -17.84 11.83
CA SER A 25 23.53 -16.71 11.54
C SER A 25 23.46 -15.69 12.68
N ARG A 26 24.61 -15.26 13.19
CA ARG A 26 24.69 -14.25 14.27
C ARG A 26 24.26 -12.85 13.84
N MET A 27 24.57 -12.46 12.60
CA MET A 27 24.17 -11.17 12.04
C MET A 27 23.54 -11.37 10.66
N ARG A 28 22.46 -10.63 10.39
CA ARG A 28 21.73 -10.64 9.12
C ARG A 28 21.68 -9.22 8.57
N LEU A 29 22.07 -9.05 7.31
CA LEU A 29 22.03 -7.78 6.59
C LEU A 29 21.16 -7.96 5.33
N LEU A 30 20.21 -7.06 5.14
CA LEU A 30 19.31 -7.04 4.00
C LEU A 30 19.60 -5.80 3.15
N LEU A 31 19.80 -6.00 1.86
CA LEU A 31 19.97 -4.94 0.88
C LEU A 31 18.76 -4.98 -0.07
N THR A 32 18.14 -3.84 -0.31
CA THR A 32 17.02 -3.73 -1.26
C THR A 32 17.10 -2.39 -1.99
N GLY A 33 16.98 -2.43 -3.32
CA GLY A 33 16.91 -1.23 -4.14
C GLY A 33 15.51 -0.62 -4.18
N THR A 34 14.47 -1.42 -3.94
CA THR A 34 13.08 -0.95 -3.87
C THR A 34 12.74 -0.60 -2.43
N PRO A 35 12.15 0.58 -2.17
CA PRO A 35 11.63 0.87 -0.84
C PRO A 35 10.58 -0.19 -0.51
N LEU A 36 10.63 -0.69 0.74
CA LEU A 36 9.61 -1.55 1.35
C LEU A 36 8.23 -1.22 0.77
N GLN A 37 7.66 -2.13 -0.02
CA GLN A 37 6.38 -1.88 -0.68
C GLN A 37 5.30 -1.75 0.39
N ASN A 38 4.22 -1.03 0.06
CA ASN A 38 3.13 -0.56 0.93
C ASN A 38 2.34 -1.64 1.70
N SER A 39 2.85 -2.87 1.84
CA SER A 39 2.26 -3.93 2.64
C SER A 39 2.96 -4.07 3.99
N LEU A 40 2.22 -3.79 5.06
CA LEU A 40 2.62 -4.04 6.44
C LEU A 40 3.12 -5.48 6.66
N MET A 41 2.61 -6.45 5.91
CA MET A 41 3.03 -7.85 6.00
C MET A 41 4.44 -8.09 5.47
N GLU A 42 4.83 -7.39 4.40
CA GLU A 42 6.18 -7.49 3.85
C GLU A 42 7.19 -6.86 4.80
N LEU A 43 6.81 -5.74 5.42
CA LEU A 43 7.59 -5.10 6.46
C LEU A 43 7.79 -6.04 7.67
N TRP A 44 6.73 -6.68 8.16
CA TRP A 44 6.81 -7.66 9.23
C TRP A 44 7.74 -8.83 8.87
N ALA A 45 7.59 -9.37 7.65
CA ALA A 45 8.39 -10.50 7.19
C ALA A 45 9.89 -10.18 7.15
N LEU A 46 10.26 -8.95 6.77
CA LEU A 46 11.65 -8.49 6.73
C LEU A 46 12.19 -8.17 8.14
N MET A 47 11.38 -7.56 9.00
CA MET A 47 11.76 -7.25 10.38
C MET A 47 11.98 -8.53 11.21
N TYR A 48 11.07 -9.49 11.10
CA TYR A 48 11.20 -10.81 11.73
C TYR A 48 12.45 -11.55 11.24
N PHE A 49 12.75 -11.43 9.94
CA PHE A 49 13.95 -12.04 9.38
C PHE A 49 15.23 -11.43 9.94
N LEU A 50 15.28 -10.11 10.15
CA LEU A 50 16.47 -9.40 10.64
C LEU A 50 16.77 -9.71 12.11
N MET A 51 15.73 -9.82 12.95
CA MET A 51 15.87 -10.12 14.38
C MET A 51 14.77 -11.09 14.87
N PRO A 52 14.95 -12.41 14.70
CA PRO A 52 13.96 -13.37 15.17
C PRO A 52 13.91 -13.51 16.71
N ALA A 53 14.94 -13.03 17.44
CA ALA A 53 15.09 -13.24 18.89
C ALA A 53 15.10 -11.95 19.75
N GLN A 54 15.22 -10.76 19.15
CA GLN A 54 15.30 -9.48 19.89
C GLN A 54 13.99 -8.70 19.88
N LEU A 55 12.93 -9.30 19.38
CA LEU A 55 11.60 -8.71 19.39
C LEU A 55 10.80 -9.06 20.66
N ASP A 56 11.50 -9.37 21.76
CA ASP A 56 11.01 -9.34 23.15
C ASP A 56 11.11 -7.91 23.72
N ILE A 57 10.69 -6.92 22.93
CA ILE A 57 10.50 -5.55 23.41
C ILE A 57 9.17 -5.53 24.16
N GLY A 58 9.18 -5.93 25.43
CA GLY A 58 8.12 -5.67 26.43
C GLY A 58 6.82 -6.49 26.33
N GLU A 59 6.38 -6.90 25.15
CA GLU A 59 5.22 -7.78 24.92
C GLU A 59 5.23 -8.13 23.42
N GLY A 60 6.12 -9.04 23.03
CA GLY A 60 6.70 -9.10 21.69
C GLY A 60 5.72 -9.23 20.51
N PHE A 61 6.13 -8.63 19.39
CA PHE A 61 5.60 -8.82 18.02
C PHE A 61 5.79 -10.26 17.48
N ALA A 62 5.86 -11.26 18.36
CA ALA A 62 6.11 -12.65 18.01
C ALA A 62 5.00 -13.24 17.12
N GLY A 63 3.78 -12.69 17.23
CA GLY A 63 2.66 -13.01 16.35
C GLY A 63 2.46 -11.97 15.26
N ILE A 64 2.28 -12.44 14.02
CA ILE A 64 1.77 -11.62 12.92
C ILE A 64 0.43 -10.97 13.29
N ASP A 65 -0.37 -11.60 14.15
CA ASP A 65 -1.67 -11.11 14.61
C ASP A 65 -1.56 -9.86 15.49
N ARG A 66 -0.62 -9.83 16.45
CA ARG A 66 -0.37 -8.62 17.25
C ARG A 66 0.17 -7.47 16.41
N PHE A 67 1.05 -7.77 15.45
CA PHE A 67 1.53 -6.76 14.50
C PHE A 67 0.39 -6.19 13.65
N ARG A 68 -0.57 -7.02 13.22
CA ARG A 68 -1.79 -6.58 12.53
C ARG A 68 -2.68 -5.71 13.41
N GLU A 69 -2.89 -6.09 14.65
CA GLU A 69 -3.71 -5.30 15.58
C GLU A 69 -3.11 -3.92 15.85
N TRP A 70 -1.79 -3.85 16.03
CA TRP A 70 -1.11 -2.58 16.31
C TRP A 70 -1.00 -1.65 15.10
N PHE A 71 -0.92 -2.18 13.88
CA PHE A 71 -0.63 -1.36 12.69
C PHE A 71 -1.63 -1.47 11.54
N ALA A 72 -2.25 -2.62 11.30
CA ALA A 72 -3.19 -2.80 10.19
C ALA A 72 -4.59 -2.29 10.55
N LEU A 73 -5.07 -2.58 11.76
CA LEU A 73 -6.44 -2.24 12.17
C LEU A 73 -6.72 -0.71 12.21
N PRO A 74 -5.82 0.15 12.73
CA PRO A 74 -6.03 1.61 12.67
C PRO A 74 -6.00 2.15 11.23
N LEU A 75 -5.14 1.56 10.38
CA LEU A 75 -4.96 2.00 8.99
C LEU A 75 -6.13 1.58 8.09
N GLU A 76 -6.64 0.36 8.26
CA GLU A 76 -7.83 -0.14 7.56
C GLU A 76 -9.08 0.67 7.95
N ARG A 77 -9.22 1.05 9.23
CA ARG A 77 -10.30 1.93 9.70
C ARG A 77 -10.26 3.30 9.05
N LEU A 78 -9.07 3.87 8.85
CA LEU A 78 -8.90 5.15 8.17
C LEU A 78 -9.31 5.09 6.69
N LEU A 79 -8.97 4.00 6.00
CA LEU A 79 -9.37 3.79 4.61
C LEU A 79 -10.89 3.57 4.49
N ALA A 80 -11.49 2.84 5.43
CA ALA A 80 -12.94 2.64 5.48
C ALA A 80 -13.73 3.90 5.84
N ALA A 81 -13.11 4.84 6.57
CA ALA A 81 -13.72 6.11 6.97
C ALA A 81 -13.73 7.17 5.86
N GLN A 82 -13.12 6.91 4.69
CA GLN A 82 -13.20 7.77 3.51
C GLN A 82 -14.09 7.14 2.40
N PRO A 83 -15.43 7.27 2.46
CA PRO A 83 -16.33 6.70 1.45
C PRO A 83 -16.22 7.38 0.06
N GLU A 84 -15.60 8.54 -0.04
CA GLU A 84 -15.54 9.34 -1.29
C GLU A 84 -14.54 8.82 -2.35
N ILE A 85 -13.58 7.95 -1.99
CA ILE A 85 -12.52 7.50 -2.92
C ILE A 85 -12.87 6.14 -3.57
N ALA A 86 -13.89 5.44 -3.08
CA ALA A 86 -14.30 4.13 -3.58
C ALA A 86 -15.43 4.16 -4.64
N ALA A 87 -15.84 5.35 -5.10
CA ALA A 87 -16.82 5.46 -6.18
C ALA A 87 -16.15 5.23 -7.55
N PRO A 88 -16.72 4.37 -8.43
CA PRO A 88 -16.21 4.19 -9.78
C PRO A 88 -16.33 5.51 -10.57
N VAL A 89 -15.25 5.89 -11.26
CA VAL A 89 -15.02 7.14 -12.01
C VAL A 89 -16.04 7.41 -13.16
N GLN A 90 -17.08 6.59 -13.32
CA GLN A 90 -17.92 6.56 -14.51
C GLN A 90 -18.87 7.77 -14.66
N ASN A 91 -19.15 8.55 -13.62
CA ASN A 91 -20.20 9.58 -13.66
C ASN A 91 -19.68 11.03 -13.51
N ARG A 92 -18.57 11.38 -14.16
CA ARG A 92 -18.10 12.78 -14.19
C ARG A 92 -18.45 13.55 -15.47
N MET A 93 -19.27 13.00 -16.38
CA MET A 93 -19.50 13.62 -17.70
C MET A 93 -20.87 14.29 -17.93
N ASP A 94 -21.77 14.35 -16.95
CA ASP A 94 -23.05 15.07 -17.11
C ASP A 94 -23.29 16.07 -15.97
N LEU A 95 -22.86 17.32 -16.16
CA LEU A 95 -23.32 18.46 -15.36
C LEU A 95 -24.02 19.43 -16.29
N ASN A 96 -25.35 19.28 -16.41
CA ASN A 96 -26.27 20.37 -16.70
C ASN A 96 -27.70 20.02 -16.26
N THR A 97 -28.36 20.99 -15.61
CA THR A 97 -29.82 21.12 -15.37
C THR A 97 -30.34 20.78 -13.95
N THR A 98 -30.24 21.79 -13.08
CA THR A 98 -31.28 22.37 -12.20
C THR A 98 -32.50 21.55 -11.75
N ALA A 99 -32.68 21.42 -10.43
CA ALA A 99 -33.95 21.47 -9.66
C ALA A 99 -33.61 21.18 -8.18
N PHE A 100 -34.13 21.80 -7.12
CA PHE A 100 -35.02 22.92 -6.87
C PHE A 100 -34.95 23.11 -5.34
N LEU A 101 -34.97 24.34 -4.83
CA LEU A 101 -35.08 24.62 -3.40
C LEU A 101 -36.45 24.18 -2.88
N GLN A 102 -36.51 23.36 -1.83
CA GLN A 102 -37.56 23.48 -0.82
C GLN A 102 -37.09 22.96 0.54
N SER A 103 -37.06 23.91 1.48
CA SER A 103 -36.89 23.76 2.91
C SER A 103 -38.07 23.02 3.56
N ALA A 104 -37.77 22.03 4.40
CA ALA A 104 -38.60 21.65 5.55
C ALA A 104 -37.63 21.28 6.68
N GLY A 105 -37.76 21.96 7.82
CA GLY A 105 -36.79 21.95 8.89
C GLY A 105 -36.83 20.74 9.82
N THR A 106 -36.18 20.98 10.97
CA THR A 106 -36.15 20.27 12.26
C THR A 106 -35.12 19.13 12.40
N ASP A 107 -34.08 19.49 13.17
CA ASP A 107 -33.42 18.69 14.21
C ASP A 107 -32.63 17.44 13.82
N ALA A 108 -31.36 17.64 13.44
CA ALA A 108 -30.26 16.67 13.63
C ALA A 108 -28.89 17.32 13.34
N ALA A 109 -28.55 18.38 14.06
CA ALA A 109 -27.18 18.92 14.09
C ALA A 109 -26.66 18.73 15.51
N ASP A 110 -25.92 17.62 15.72
CA ASP A 110 -24.96 17.37 16.81
C ASP A 110 -24.93 15.86 17.11
N ALA A 111 -23.93 15.14 16.60
CA ALA A 111 -23.42 13.88 17.20
C ALA A 111 -22.34 13.11 16.38
N ASN A 112 -21.90 13.53 15.19
CA ASN A 112 -21.07 12.63 14.34
C ASN A 112 -19.77 13.21 13.75
N ASP A 113 -19.33 14.42 14.12
CA ASP A 113 -18.08 15.01 13.58
C ASP A 113 -16.82 14.65 14.40
N ASP A 114 -16.96 14.44 15.71
CA ASP A 114 -15.82 14.26 16.63
C ASP A 114 -15.16 12.86 16.52
N GLY A 115 -15.91 11.85 16.06
CA GLY A 115 -15.39 10.48 15.89
C GLY A 115 -14.45 10.31 14.69
N LEU A 116 -14.61 11.13 13.64
CA LEU A 116 -13.82 11.02 12.41
C LEU A 116 -12.41 11.64 12.58
N LEU A 117 -12.31 12.74 13.31
CA LEU A 117 -11.04 13.39 13.64
C LEU A 117 -10.17 12.52 14.57
N ALA A 118 -10.79 11.87 15.56
CA ALA A 118 -10.10 10.94 16.45
C ALA A 118 -9.46 9.77 15.68
N THR A 119 -10.21 9.14 14.77
CA THR A 119 -9.72 8.01 13.98
C THR A 119 -8.58 8.38 13.02
N GLN A 120 -8.58 9.61 12.48
CA GLN A 120 -7.48 10.11 11.66
C GLN A 120 -6.19 10.34 12.47
N SER A 121 -6.33 10.86 13.69
CA SER A 121 -5.19 11.07 14.59
C SER A 121 -4.58 9.75 15.05
N ASP A 122 -5.39 8.73 15.33
CA ASP A 122 -4.94 7.40 15.78
C ASP A 122 -4.10 6.69 14.73
N ALA A 123 -4.51 6.76 13.46
CA ALA A 123 -3.78 6.17 12.35
C ALA A 123 -2.43 6.87 12.11
N GLN A 124 -2.39 8.19 12.19
CA GLN A 124 -1.13 8.94 12.10
C GLN A 124 -0.19 8.61 13.25
N ASN A 125 -0.71 8.48 14.47
CA ASN A 125 0.03 8.06 15.65
C ASN A 125 0.60 6.63 15.49
N ALA A 126 -0.16 5.70 14.91
CA ALA A 126 0.31 4.35 14.62
C ALA A 126 1.47 4.34 13.61
N VAL A 127 1.39 5.16 12.55
CA VAL A 127 2.46 5.31 11.55
C VAL A 127 3.72 5.93 12.16
N GLN A 128 3.59 6.94 13.03
CA GLN A 128 4.74 7.53 13.73
C GLN A 128 5.41 6.54 14.69
N LYS A 129 4.63 5.76 15.43
CA LYS A 129 5.14 4.67 16.27
C LYS A 129 5.91 3.64 15.44
N LEU A 130 5.36 3.23 14.29
CA LEU A 130 6.00 2.31 13.36
C LEU A 130 7.36 2.86 12.87
N HIS A 131 7.40 4.12 12.43
CA HIS A 131 8.66 4.74 12.02
C HIS A 131 9.68 4.80 13.14
N THR A 132 9.26 5.03 14.39
CA THR A 132 10.16 5.09 15.55
C THR A 132 10.84 3.75 15.82
N VAL A 133 10.08 2.64 15.75
CA VAL A 133 10.59 1.29 15.93
C VAL A 133 11.53 0.87 14.80
N LEU A 134 11.21 1.25 13.56
CA LEU A 134 11.98 0.84 12.39
C LEU A 134 13.25 1.68 12.14
N ARG A 135 13.25 2.95 12.55
CA ARG A 135 14.35 3.89 12.30
C ARG A 135 15.75 3.39 12.68
N PRO A 136 15.98 2.70 13.82
CA PRO A 136 17.32 2.19 14.15
C PRO A 136 17.77 1.03 13.26
N HIS A 137 16.86 0.34 12.56
CA HIS A 137 17.16 -0.86 11.77
C HIS A 137 17.21 -0.61 10.27
N ILE A 138 16.78 0.56 9.80
CA ILE A 138 16.72 0.92 8.38
C ILE A 138 17.67 2.07 8.10
N LEU A 139 18.66 1.82 7.25
CA LEU A 139 19.45 2.87 6.63
C LEU A 139 18.91 3.13 5.22
N ARG A 140 18.22 4.26 5.04
CA ARG A 140 17.74 4.72 3.73
C ARG A 140 18.37 6.07 3.40
N ARG A 141 18.94 6.16 2.19
CA ARG A 141 19.39 7.44 1.60
C ARG A 141 18.74 7.60 0.24
N LEU A 142 18.39 8.82 -0.13
CA LEU A 142 17.88 9.13 -1.46
C LEU A 142 19.04 9.54 -2.36
N LYS A 143 18.89 9.33 -3.67
CA LYS A 143 19.94 9.71 -4.65
C LYS A 143 20.26 11.21 -4.60
N GLN A 144 19.27 12.04 -4.31
CA GLN A 144 19.44 13.48 -4.04
C GLN A 144 20.34 13.79 -2.83
N ASP A 145 20.38 12.90 -1.82
CA ASP A 145 21.15 13.12 -0.58
C ASP A 145 22.63 12.74 -0.77
N VAL A 146 22.92 11.84 -1.70
CA VAL A 146 24.24 11.22 -1.86
C VAL A 146 25.00 11.76 -3.07
N GLU A 147 24.31 12.13 -4.14
CA GLU A 147 24.93 12.31 -5.45
C GLU A 147 24.64 13.71 -6.04
N LYS A 148 25.20 14.75 -5.39
CA LYS A 148 25.01 16.17 -5.76
C LYS A 148 25.67 16.59 -7.07
N GLN A 149 26.54 15.74 -7.64
CA GLN A 149 27.29 16.01 -8.87
C GLN A 149 26.57 15.53 -10.12
N LEU A 150 25.49 14.75 -9.98
CA LEU A 150 24.74 14.25 -11.12
C LEU A 150 23.74 15.30 -11.64
N PRO A 151 23.52 15.35 -12.96
CA PRO A 151 22.46 16.16 -13.53
C PRO A 151 21.08 15.70 -13.05
N ALA A 152 20.11 16.62 -13.06
CA ALA A 152 18.74 16.32 -12.69
C ALA A 152 18.13 15.23 -13.61
N LYS A 153 17.32 14.35 -13.03
CA LYS A 153 16.55 13.35 -13.80
C LYS A 153 15.47 14.09 -14.59
N ILE A 154 15.43 13.86 -15.91
CA ILE A 154 14.38 14.39 -16.79
C ILE A 154 13.51 13.20 -17.22
N GLU A 155 12.19 13.32 -17.02
CA GLU A 155 11.22 12.30 -17.44
C GLU A 155 10.42 12.83 -18.62
N HIS A 156 10.49 12.12 -19.74
CA HIS A 156 9.71 12.43 -20.93
C HIS A 156 8.61 11.39 -21.10
N VAL A 157 7.36 11.81 -20.87
CA VAL A 157 6.19 10.98 -21.16
C VAL A 157 5.78 11.24 -22.61
N VAL A 158 6.10 10.29 -23.49
CA VAL A 158 5.68 10.33 -24.89
C VAL A 158 4.47 9.44 -25.07
N TYR A 159 3.33 10.04 -25.36
CA TYR A 159 2.12 9.29 -25.65
C TYR A 159 2.17 8.71 -27.07
N CYS A 160 2.12 7.39 -27.17
CA CYS A 160 2.11 6.67 -28.44
C CYS A 160 0.68 6.30 -28.84
N HIS A 161 0.35 6.49 -30.12
CA HIS A 161 -0.93 6.06 -30.66
C HIS A 161 -0.90 4.58 -31.02
N LEU A 162 -2.00 3.86 -30.80
CA LEU A 162 -2.17 2.50 -31.31
C LEU A 162 -2.25 2.53 -32.85
N SER A 163 -1.55 1.60 -33.50
CA SER A 163 -1.70 1.37 -34.94
C SER A 163 -3.12 0.91 -35.28
N LYS A 164 -3.51 1.01 -36.57
CA LYS A 164 -4.84 0.58 -37.02
C LYS A 164 -5.14 -0.88 -36.65
N ARG A 165 -4.16 -1.78 -36.82
CA ARG A 165 -4.31 -3.20 -36.46
C ARG A 165 -4.39 -3.41 -34.95
N GLN A 166 -3.57 -2.71 -34.16
CA GLN A 166 -3.64 -2.80 -32.69
C GLN A 166 -4.98 -2.29 -32.15
N ARG A 167 -5.47 -1.17 -32.67
CA ARG A 167 -6.78 -0.62 -32.29
C ARG A 167 -7.90 -1.60 -32.63
N PHE A 168 -7.91 -2.15 -33.85
CA PHE A 168 -8.89 -3.18 -34.23
C PHE A 168 -8.86 -4.40 -33.30
N LEU A 169 -7.66 -4.94 -32.99
CA LEU A 169 -7.54 -6.10 -32.09
C LEU A 169 -7.93 -5.77 -30.65
N TYR A 170 -7.62 -4.56 -30.20
CA TYR A 170 -8.01 -4.08 -28.88
C TYR A 170 -9.53 -3.92 -28.77
N ASP A 171 -10.17 -3.32 -29.78
CA ASP A 171 -11.61 -3.15 -29.85
C ASP A 171 -12.31 -4.53 -29.93
N ASP A 172 -11.79 -5.48 -30.72
CA ASP A 172 -12.27 -6.86 -30.75
C ASP A 172 -12.15 -7.53 -29.37
N PHE A 173 -11.00 -7.40 -28.71
CA PHE A 173 -10.77 -7.98 -27.38
C PHE A 173 -11.69 -7.36 -26.31
N MET A 174 -11.92 -6.05 -26.36
CA MET A 174 -12.80 -5.32 -25.46
C MET A 174 -14.27 -5.61 -25.71
N SER A 175 -14.67 -5.89 -26.95
CA SER A 175 -16.05 -6.24 -27.30
C SER A 175 -16.50 -7.59 -26.71
N ARG A 176 -15.56 -8.43 -26.27
CA ARG A 176 -15.87 -9.74 -25.69
C ARG A 176 -16.54 -9.58 -24.32
N ALA A 177 -17.74 -10.15 -24.19
CA ALA A 177 -18.54 -10.09 -22.97
C ALA A 177 -17.79 -10.66 -21.74
N GLN A 178 -16.98 -11.71 -21.94
CA GLN A 178 -16.15 -12.29 -20.90
C GLN A 178 -15.08 -11.31 -20.39
N THR A 179 -14.38 -10.63 -21.30
CA THR A 179 -13.38 -9.59 -20.95
C THR A 179 -14.05 -8.45 -20.18
N THR A 180 -15.20 -7.97 -20.65
CA THR A 180 -15.93 -6.88 -19.97
C THR A 180 -16.42 -7.29 -18.58
N ALA A 181 -16.89 -8.52 -18.42
CA ALA A 181 -17.30 -9.06 -17.13
C ALA A 181 -16.12 -9.22 -16.16
N THR A 182 -14.98 -9.72 -16.63
CA THR A 182 -13.77 -9.85 -15.82
C THR A 182 -13.27 -8.48 -15.34
N LEU A 183 -13.21 -7.49 -16.25
CA LEU A 183 -12.80 -6.12 -15.90
C LEU A 183 -13.74 -5.47 -14.88
N ARG A 184 -15.05 -5.71 -14.97
CA ARG A 184 -16.04 -5.22 -14.00
C ARG A 184 -15.98 -5.94 -12.65
N SER A 185 -15.64 -7.23 -12.66
CA SER A 185 -15.59 -8.05 -11.44
C SER A 185 -14.38 -7.73 -10.55
N GLY A 186 -13.38 -7.00 -11.05
CA GLY A 186 -12.14 -6.71 -10.32
C GLY A 186 -11.28 -7.95 -10.04
N SER A 187 -11.60 -9.11 -10.62
CA SER A 187 -10.85 -10.35 -10.44
C SER A 187 -9.52 -10.29 -11.20
N TYR A 188 -8.44 -10.08 -10.44
CA TYR A 188 -7.06 -9.94 -10.93
C TYR A 188 -6.45 -11.23 -11.51
N LEU A 189 -7.11 -12.38 -11.37
CA LEU A 189 -6.61 -13.68 -11.82
C LEU A 189 -7.06 -14.06 -13.26
N GLY A 190 -7.99 -13.28 -13.84
CA GLY A 190 -8.54 -13.52 -15.17
C GLY A 190 -8.06 -12.56 -16.26
N VAL A 191 -7.10 -11.68 -15.96
CA VAL A 191 -6.46 -10.74 -16.90
C VAL A 191 -5.01 -11.18 -17.14
#